data_AF-F7R199-F1
#
_entry.id   AF-F7R199-F1
#
_cell.length_a   1.000
_cell.length_b   1.000
_cell.length_c   1.000
_cell.angle_alpha   90.00
_cell.angle_beta   90.00
_cell.angle_gamma   90.00
#
_symmetry.space_group_name_H-M   'P 1'
#
loop_
_entity.id
_entity.type
_entity.pdbx_description
1 polymer ?
#
loop_
_entity_poly.entity_id
_entity_poly.type
_entity_poly.pdbx_seq_one_letter_code
_entity_poly.pdbx_strand_id
1 'polypeptide(L)'
;MVIHNDREVLGLGKEFDDSLIEINKRYQDLFYSSEVQNKLKKQKYSGYIHDGNYKQILEDILFKLFVRIPSSLHGNINECHPKKAEKVDGRIAVYSCVVGKYDRIIEPVYVQPGVDYLMFTDLDLPKNTAWKKIDITKFDDYKSLTPIQMNRKIKMLPHKYLCDYDYSLYVDGLIEIVGAISPMIEEMGDYGFGVHFHNQRDCIYDEAVMIKYAKKANMSEVKVQLDNYREEGFPSHFGLYENTILIRKHHDMSVCKLMESWWDEYLKYPTRDQLSLPYVIWKTNFPKESIYIMGDNINRNPRFNRGLKHEGQK
;
A
#
# COMPACT_ATOMS: atom_id res chain seq x y z
N MET A 1 22.82 11.95 -37.36
CA MET A 1 21.37 12.17 -37.56
C MET A 1 20.64 11.20 -36.64
N VAL A 2 19.61 11.66 -35.93
CA VAL A 2 18.86 10.99 -34.84
C VAL A 2 19.53 11.02 -33.44
N ILE A 3 19.66 12.21 -32.85
CA ILE A 3 19.76 12.41 -31.38
C ILE A 3 18.78 13.52 -30.92
N HIS A 4 17.79 13.86 -31.75
CA HIS A 4 16.83 14.94 -31.46
C HIS A 4 15.42 14.44 -31.08
N ASN A 5 15.13 13.14 -31.21
CA ASN A 5 13.78 12.64 -30.97
C ASN A 5 13.54 12.24 -29.50
N ASP A 6 14.53 11.64 -28.84
CA ASP A 6 14.33 11.11 -27.47
C ASP A 6 14.14 12.20 -26.41
N ARG A 7 14.79 13.36 -26.58
CA ARG A 7 14.63 14.49 -25.63
C ARG A 7 13.27 15.17 -25.74
N GLU A 8 12.71 15.29 -26.95
CA GLU A 8 11.36 15.85 -27.15
C GLU A 8 10.30 14.88 -26.62
N VAL A 9 10.42 13.57 -26.88
CA VAL A 9 9.51 12.54 -26.35
C VAL A 9 9.57 12.45 -24.82
N LEU A 10 10.76 12.56 -24.23
CA LEU A 10 10.92 12.62 -22.77
C LEU A 10 10.36 13.91 -22.16
N GLY A 11 10.52 15.06 -22.85
CA GLY A 11 9.95 16.34 -22.43
C GLY A 11 8.42 16.34 -22.45
N LEU A 12 7.81 15.84 -23.53
CA LEU A 12 6.38 15.65 -23.68
C LEU A 12 5.81 14.68 -22.63
N GLY A 13 6.52 13.60 -22.34
CA GLY A 13 6.12 12.64 -21.30
C GLY A 13 6.09 13.25 -19.91
N LYS A 14 7.05 14.12 -19.59
CA LYS A 14 7.10 14.82 -18.30
C LYS A 14 6.00 15.87 -18.16
N GLU A 15 5.78 16.70 -19.19
CA GLU A 15 4.70 17.70 -19.18
C GLU A 15 3.32 17.07 -19.04
N PHE A 16 3.13 15.91 -19.68
CA PHE A 16 1.90 15.13 -19.54
C PHE A 16 1.74 14.54 -18.14
N ASP A 17 2.80 13.97 -17.54
CA ASP A 17 2.78 13.51 -16.15
C ASP A 17 2.42 14.65 -15.20
N ASP A 18 3.12 15.79 -15.28
CA ASP A 18 2.89 16.94 -14.41
C ASP A 18 1.42 17.44 -14.52
N SER A 19 0.87 17.46 -15.74
CA SER A 19 -0.54 17.80 -15.98
C SER A 19 -1.52 16.80 -15.37
N LEU A 20 -1.25 15.49 -15.50
CA LEU A 20 -2.08 14.44 -14.88
C LEU A 20 -2.06 14.55 -13.36
N ILE A 21 -0.88 14.80 -12.77
CA ILE A 21 -0.71 14.99 -11.33
C ILE A 21 -1.47 16.22 -10.85
N GLU A 22 -1.43 17.34 -11.58
CA GLU A 22 -2.19 18.54 -11.21
C GLU A 22 -3.70 18.31 -11.28
N ILE A 23 -4.19 17.67 -12.35
CA ILE A 23 -5.62 17.35 -12.50
C ILE A 23 -6.06 16.41 -11.38
N ASN A 24 -5.28 15.37 -11.08
CA ASN A 24 -5.65 14.41 -10.06
C ASN A 24 -5.61 15.02 -8.65
N LYS A 25 -4.67 15.93 -8.39
CA LYS A 25 -4.66 16.70 -7.14
C LYS A 25 -5.95 17.50 -6.98
N ARG A 26 -6.39 18.23 -8.02
CA ARG A 26 -7.67 18.97 -8.00
C ARG A 26 -8.87 18.03 -7.79
N TYR A 27 -8.85 16.85 -8.42
CA TYR A 27 -9.85 15.82 -8.22
C TYR A 27 -9.89 15.34 -6.76
N GLN A 28 -8.74 15.02 -6.16
CA GLN A 28 -8.63 14.59 -4.77
C GLN A 28 -9.10 15.69 -3.81
N ASP A 29 -8.70 16.94 -4.04
CA ASP A 29 -9.14 18.08 -3.23
C ASP A 29 -10.65 18.27 -3.26
N LEU A 30 -11.27 18.13 -4.44
CA LEU A 30 -12.71 18.15 -4.58
C LEU A 30 -13.37 16.94 -3.92
N PHE A 31 -12.86 15.73 -4.19
CA PHE A 31 -13.43 14.47 -3.72
C PHE A 31 -13.43 14.41 -2.18
N TYR A 32 -12.32 14.78 -1.56
CA TYR A 32 -12.18 14.81 -0.10
C TYR A 32 -12.65 16.12 0.55
N SER A 33 -13.28 17.02 -0.20
CA SER A 33 -13.89 18.22 0.36
C SER A 33 -15.06 17.89 1.29
N SER A 34 -15.28 18.72 2.31
CA SER A 34 -16.38 18.56 3.25
C SER A 34 -17.75 18.50 2.55
N GLU A 35 -17.93 19.27 1.47
CA GLU A 35 -19.18 19.29 0.71
C GLU A 35 -19.47 17.94 0.04
N VAL A 36 -18.51 17.42 -0.74
CA VAL A 36 -18.65 16.13 -1.43
C VAL A 36 -18.78 14.99 -0.43
N GLN A 37 -17.96 14.97 0.62
CA GLN A 37 -18.04 13.94 1.66
C GLN A 37 -19.38 13.96 2.39
N ASN A 38 -19.94 15.15 2.68
CA ASN A 38 -21.28 15.26 3.25
C ASN A 38 -22.37 14.77 2.31
N LYS A 39 -22.25 15.05 1.00
CA LYS A 39 -23.18 14.55 -0.02
C LYS A 39 -23.15 13.03 -0.12
N LEU A 40 -21.96 12.43 -0.24
CA LEU A 40 -21.77 10.97 -0.27
C LEU A 40 -22.31 10.31 1.00
N LYS A 41 -22.08 10.92 2.16
CA LYS A 41 -22.61 10.46 3.44
C LYS A 41 -24.14 10.50 3.48
N LYS A 42 -24.77 11.58 3.01
CA LYS A 42 -26.24 11.68 2.91
C LYS A 42 -26.79 10.59 1.98
N GLN A 43 -26.17 10.39 0.82
CA GLN A 43 -26.57 9.33 -0.12
C GLN A 43 -26.45 7.94 0.50
N LYS A 44 -25.34 7.63 1.19
CA LYS A 44 -25.13 6.37 1.90
C LYS A 44 -26.25 6.09 2.92
N TYR A 45 -26.54 7.04 3.80
CA TYR A 45 -27.57 6.83 4.83
C TYR A 45 -28.98 6.84 4.25
N SER A 46 -29.25 7.63 3.20
CA SER A 46 -30.51 7.55 2.47
C SER A 46 -30.73 6.16 1.87
N GLY A 47 -29.68 5.55 1.30
CA GLY A 47 -29.74 4.18 0.80
C GLY A 47 -30.04 3.18 1.92
N TYR A 48 -29.35 3.28 3.06
CA TYR A 48 -29.65 2.41 4.20
C TYR A 48 -31.09 2.53 4.72
N ILE A 49 -31.66 3.73 4.73
CA ILE A 49 -33.05 3.95 5.14
C ILE A 49 -34.00 3.35 4.11
N HIS A 50 -33.76 3.60 2.82
CA HIS A 50 -34.56 3.05 1.73
C HIS A 50 -34.58 1.52 1.74
N ASP A 51 -33.42 0.89 1.99
CA ASP A 51 -33.26 -0.57 1.99
C ASP A 51 -33.64 -1.21 3.35
N GLY A 52 -34.15 -0.43 4.31
CA GLY A 52 -34.52 -0.90 5.65
C GLY A 52 -33.33 -1.38 6.51
N ASN A 53 -32.10 -1.03 6.14
CA ASN A 53 -30.87 -1.45 6.81
C ASN A 53 -30.52 -0.57 8.03
N TYR A 54 -31.44 -0.45 8.98
CA TYR A 54 -31.27 0.36 10.19
C TYR A 54 -30.16 -0.18 11.11
N LYS A 55 -29.89 -1.49 11.07
CA LYS A 55 -28.78 -2.11 11.81
C LYS A 55 -27.44 -1.49 11.42
N GLN A 56 -27.19 -1.29 10.12
CA GLN A 56 -25.93 -0.68 9.66
C GLN A 56 -25.80 0.78 10.09
N ILE A 57 -26.91 1.52 10.21
CA ILE A 57 -26.92 2.88 10.75
C ILE A 57 -26.50 2.88 12.22
N LEU A 58 -27.08 1.99 13.02
CA LEU A 58 -26.72 1.83 14.43
C LEU A 58 -25.25 1.44 14.60
N GLU A 59 -24.76 0.48 13.82
CA GLU A 59 -23.36 0.08 13.82
C GLU A 59 -22.42 1.26 13.49
N ASP A 60 -22.75 2.07 12.48
CA ASP A 60 -22.00 3.27 12.10
C ASP A 60 -22.01 4.36 13.21
N ILE A 61 -23.10 4.50 13.96
CA ILE A 61 -23.20 5.44 15.09
C ILE A 61 -22.33 4.95 16.24
N LEU A 62 -22.46 3.66 16.60
CA LEU A 62 -21.63 3.03 17.62
C LEU A 62 -20.15 3.14 17.26
N PHE A 63 -19.79 2.97 15.98
CA PHE A 63 -18.43 3.18 15.49
C PHE A 63 -17.93 4.59 15.76
N LYS A 64 -18.71 5.62 15.41
CA LYS A 64 -18.27 7.00 15.57
C LYS A 64 -18.09 7.38 17.04
N LEU A 65 -18.95 6.86 17.90
CA LEU A 65 -18.79 7.01 19.35
C LEU A 65 -17.50 6.33 19.83
N PHE A 66 -17.15 5.20 19.23
CA PHE A 66 -15.94 4.45 19.55
C PHE A 66 -14.65 5.07 19.00
N VAL A 67 -14.62 5.54 17.75
CA VAL A 67 -13.46 6.20 17.12
C VAL A 67 -13.12 7.54 17.80
N ARG A 68 -14.00 8.09 18.64
CA ARG A 68 -13.66 9.21 19.52
C ARG A 68 -12.64 8.85 20.61
N ILE A 69 -12.27 7.58 20.77
CA ILE A 69 -11.08 7.18 21.52
C ILE A 69 -9.87 7.87 20.87
N PRO A 70 -9.01 8.57 21.63
CA PRO A 70 -7.89 9.32 21.06
C PRO A 70 -7.01 8.38 20.23
N SER A 71 -6.80 8.74 18.98
CA SER A 71 -5.74 8.16 18.14
C SER A 71 -4.63 9.20 18.01
N SER A 72 -3.38 8.74 18.05
CA SER A 72 -2.20 9.59 17.97
C SER A 72 -1.51 9.43 16.62
N LEU A 73 -0.82 10.48 16.20
CA LEU A 73 0.13 10.49 15.09
C LEU A 73 1.53 10.90 15.54
N HIS A 74 1.76 11.21 16.82
CA HIS A 74 3.03 11.72 17.33
C HIS A 74 4.20 10.73 17.17
N GLY A 75 3.92 9.43 17.17
CA GLY A 75 4.91 8.38 16.94
C GLY A 75 5.33 8.22 15.47
N ASN A 76 4.57 8.80 14.53
CA ASN A 76 4.92 8.83 13.11
C ASN A 76 5.93 9.96 12.84
N ILE A 77 7.15 9.79 13.36
CA ILE A 77 8.23 10.77 13.22
C ILE A 77 8.86 10.62 11.85
N ASN A 78 8.72 11.67 11.03
CA ASN A 78 9.40 11.76 9.74
C ASN A 78 10.73 12.50 9.93
N GLU A 79 11.84 11.78 9.86
CA GLU A 79 13.15 12.42 9.78
C GLU A 79 13.32 13.01 8.37
N CYS A 80 13.53 14.33 8.29
CA CYS A 80 13.58 15.06 7.03
C CYS A 80 14.54 14.38 6.03
N HIS A 81 14.00 13.81 4.97
CA HIS A 81 14.80 13.18 3.93
C HIS A 81 15.37 14.26 3.01
N PRO A 82 16.71 14.45 2.94
CA PRO A 82 17.30 15.36 1.97
C PRO A 82 16.97 14.87 0.57
N LYS A 83 16.27 15.70 -0.22
CA LYS A 83 15.97 15.39 -1.63
C LYS A 83 17.27 15.36 -2.42
N LYS A 84 17.72 14.17 -2.83
CA LYS A 84 18.65 14.04 -3.95
C LYS A 84 17.85 13.70 -5.19
N ALA A 85 17.67 14.68 -6.06
CA ALA A 85 17.09 14.47 -7.39
C ALA A 85 18.18 13.94 -8.32
N GLU A 86 18.67 12.73 -8.07
CA GLU A 86 19.49 12.02 -9.05
C GLU A 86 18.57 11.21 -9.95
N LYS A 87 18.80 11.30 -11.25
CA LYS A 87 18.07 10.50 -12.23
C LYS A 87 18.33 9.03 -11.94
N VAL A 88 17.27 8.25 -11.75
CA VAL A 88 17.40 6.82 -11.51
C VAL A 88 17.86 6.14 -12.78
N ASP A 89 18.98 5.41 -12.69
CA ASP A 89 19.42 4.44 -13.68
C ASP A 89 19.12 3.05 -13.10
N GLY A 90 18.29 2.26 -13.78
CA GLY A 90 17.87 0.95 -13.29
C GLY A 90 16.51 0.50 -13.83
N ARG A 91 16.29 -0.80 -13.80
CA ARG A 91 15.02 -1.44 -14.19
C ARG A 91 14.01 -1.35 -13.07
N ILE A 92 12.82 -0.85 -13.40
CA ILE A 92 11.73 -0.65 -12.44
C ILE A 92 10.58 -1.62 -12.77
N ALA A 93 10.13 -2.34 -11.76
CA ALA A 93 8.89 -3.12 -11.80
C ALA A 93 7.83 -2.49 -10.90
N VAL A 94 6.67 -2.16 -11.46
CA VAL A 94 5.45 -1.94 -10.71
C VAL A 94 4.72 -3.26 -10.63
N TYR A 95 4.27 -3.67 -9.46
CA TYR A 95 3.55 -4.94 -9.34
C TYR A 95 2.39 -4.91 -8.36
N SER A 96 1.38 -5.72 -8.67
CA SER A 96 0.25 -5.99 -7.79
C SER A 96 0.00 -7.49 -7.72
N CYS A 97 -0.76 -7.91 -6.70
CA CYS A 97 -1.14 -9.30 -6.53
C CYS A 97 -2.63 -9.42 -6.24
N VAL A 98 -3.36 -10.09 -7.11
CA VAL A 98 -4.79 -10.40 -6.93
C VAL A 98 -4.96 -11.90 -7.05
N VAL A 99 -5.40 -12.55 -5.98
CA VAL A 99 -5.54 -14.02 -5.91
C VAL A 99 -7.00 -14.36 -5.66
N GLY A 100 -7.57 -15.21 -6.50
CA GLY A 100 -8.99 -15.54 -6.48
C GLY A 100 -9.89 -14.34 -6.83
N LYS A 101 -11.20 -14.52 -6.71
CA LYS A 101 -12.21 -13.54 -7.16
C LYS A 101 -12.50 -12.42 -6.15
N TYR A 102 -11.55 -12.08 -5.29
CA TYR A 102 -11.76 -11.09 -4.22
C TYR A 102 -11.79 -9.66 -4.76
N ASP A 103 -10.84 -9.33 -5.65
CA ASP A 103 -10.63 -7.97 -6.14
C ASP A 103 -10.76 -7.90 -7.65
N ARG A 104 -11.29 -6.77 -8.14
CA ARG A 104 -11.17 -6.42 -9.55
C ARG A 104 -9.75 -5.89 -9.78
N ILE A 105 -9.15 -6.26 -10.91
CA ILE A 105 -7.89 -5.68 -11.36
C ILE A 105 -8.16 -4.25 -11.82
N ILE A 106 -7.45 -3.30 -11.22
CA ILE A 106 -7.51 -1.88 -11.58
C ILE A 106 -6.40 -1.58 -12.59
N GLU A 107 -6.76 -0.92 -13.69
CA GLU A 107 -5.80 -0.49 -14.70
C GLU A 107 -5.13 0.82 -14.29
N PRO A 108 -3.83 1.01 -14.56
CA PRO A 108 -3.17 2.31 -14.42
C PRO A 108 -3.74 3.30 -15.46
N VAL A 109 -3.95 4.55 -15.05
CA VAL A 109 -4.29 5.66 -15.96
C VAL A 109 -3.09 6.03 -16.82
N TYR A 110 -1.89 5.99 -16.24
CA TYR A 110 -0.64 6.27 -16.94
C TYR A 110 0.31 5.07 -16.85
N VAL A 111 0.73 4.59 -18.02
CA VAL A 111 1.74 3.53 -18.16
C VAL A 111 3.04 4.20 -18.57
N GLN A 112 3.98 4.29 -17.64
CA GLN A 112 5.26 4.94 -17.89
C GLN A 112 6.12 4.09 -18.85
N PRO A 113 6.64 4.67 -19.95
CA PRO A 113 7.61 3.98 -20.81
C PRO A 113 8.87 3.58 -20.03
N GLY A 114 9.37 2.36 -20.28
CA GLY A 114 10.56 1.81 -19.61
C GLY A 114 10.31 1.19 -18.24
N VAL A 115 9.07 1.19 -17.75
CA VAL A 115 8.65 0.52 -16.50
C VAL A 115 7.81 -0.70 -16.83
N ASP A 116 8.08 -1.84 -16.19
CA ASP A 116 7.27 -3.05 -16.34
C ASP A 116 6.15 -3.08 -15.30
N TYR A 117 4.91 -3.28 -15.75
CA TYR A 117 3.73 -3.43 -14.88
C TYR A 117 3.35 -4.90 -14.83
N LEU A 118 3.47 -5.53 -13.66
CA LEU A 118 3.33 -6.97 -13.45
C LEU A 118 2.14 -7.30 -12.53
N MET A 119 1.23 -8.15 -12.99
CA MET A 119 0.10 -8.62 -12.18
C MET A 119 0.31 -10.09 -11.81
N PHE A 120 0.59 -10.34 -10.54
CA PHE A 120 0.63 -11.69 -9.98
C PHE A 120 -0.80 -12.16 -9.70
N THR A 121 -1.27 -13.11 -10.49
CA THR A 121 -2.66 -13.58 -10.37
C THR A 121 -2.87 -14.98 -10.92
N ASP A 122 -3.89 -15.66 -10.39
CA ASP A 122 -4.46 -16.90 -10.93
C ASP A 122 -5.65 -16.64 -11.88
N LEU A 123 -6.05 -15.37 -12.02
CA LEU A 123 -7.13 -14.96 -12.91
C LEU A 123 -6.64 -14.72 -14.33
N ASP A 124 -7.55 -14.76 -15.30
CA ASP A 124 -7.29 -14.26 -16.63
C ASP A 124 -7.32 -12.73 -16.64
N LEU A 125 -6.38 -12.13 -17.37
CA LEU A 125 -6.34 -10.68 -17.54
C LEU A 125 -7.22 -10.24 -18.72
N PRO A 126 -7.83 -9.05 -18.66
CA PRO A 126 -8.50 -8.45 -19.80
C PRO A 126 -7.56 -8.30 -21.01
N LYS A 127 -8.06 -8.47 -22.24
CA LYS A 127 -7.22 -8.39 -23.45
C LYS A 127 -6.47 -7.05 -23.61
N ASN A 128 -7.04 -5.96 -23.10
CA ASN A 128 -6.52 -4.60 -23.22
C ASN A 128 -5.90 -4.09 -21.92
N THR A 129 -5.43 -4.99 -21.05
CA THR A 129 -4.76 -4.63 -19.80
C THR A 129 -3.36 -4.06 -20.05
N ALA A 130 -2.94 -3.11 -19.22
CA ALA A 130 -1.54 -2.68 -19.18
C ALA A 130 -0.64 -3.68 -18.44
N TRP A 131 -1.24 -4.57 -17.64
CA TRP A 131 -0.52 -5.51 -16.80
C TRP A 131 -0.01 -6.72 -17.56
N LYS A 132 1.25 -7.10 -17.34
CA LYS A 132 1.80 -8.38 -17.77
C LYS A 132 1.48 -9.44 -16.72
N LYS A 133 0.81 -10.52 -17.10
CA LYS A 133 0.43 -11.61 -16.19
C LYS A 133 1.66 -12.38 -15.71
N ILE A 134 1.81 -12.51 -14.40
CA ILE A 134 2.64 -13.53 -13.75
C ILE A 134 1.68 -14.57 -13.14
N ASP A 135 1.66 -15.75 -13.74
CA ASP A 135 0.74 -16.83 -13.37
C ASP A 135 1.23 -17.54 -12.10
N ILE A 136 0.60 -17.22 -10.98
CA ILE A 136 0.97 -17.73 -9.66
C ILE A 136 0.60 -19.20 -9.47
N THR A 137 -0.24 -19.79 -10.33
CA THR A 137 -0.61 -21.22 -10.24
C THR A 137 0.58 -22.14 -10.49
N LYS A 138 1.66 -21.59 -11.05
CA LYS A 138 2.92 -22.26 -11.35
C LYS A 138 3.89 -22.28 -10.16
N PHE A 139 3.60 -21.56 -9.08
CA PHE A 139 4.47 -21.52 -7.90
C PHE A 139 4.16 -22.70 -6.98
N ASP A 140 5.20 -23.33 -6.43
CA ASP A 140 5.09 -24.55 -5.62
C ASP A 140 4.18 -24.37 -4.40
N ASP A 141 4.16 -23.17 -3.84
CA ASP A 141 3.43 -22.82 -2.63
C ASP A 141 1.97 -22.42 -2.88
N TYR A 142 1.54 -22.23 -4.13
CA TYR A 142 0.19 -21.79 -4.48
C TYR A 142 -0.90 -22.68 -3.88
N LYS A 143 -0.67 -24.00 -3.85
CA LYS A 143 -1.62 -24.96 -3.26
C LYS A 143 -1.57 -25.02 -1.73
N SER A 144 -0.49 -24.53 -1.12
CA SER A 144 -0.26 -24.62 0.32
C SER A 144 -0.70 -23.37 1.09
N LEU A 145 -0.76 -22.21 0.42
CA LEU A 145 -1.11 -20.93 1.02
C LEU A 145 -2.55 -20.55 0.70
N THR A 146 -3.22 -19.90 1.64
CA THR A 146 -4.50 -19.23 1.36
C THR A 146 -4.31 -18.05 0.39
N PRO A 147 -5.36 -17.59 -0.33
CA PRO A 147 -5.26 -16.42 -1.21
C PRO A 147 -4.67 -15.18 -0.54
N ILE A 148 -5.03 -14.93 0.73
CA ILE A 148 -4.51 -13.81 1.52
C ILE A 148 -3.02 -14.00 1.79
N GLN A 149 -2.60 -15.18 2.23
CA GLN A 149 -1.18 -15.48 2.48
C GLN A 149 -0.35 -15.40 1.20
N MET A 150 -0.88 -15.86 0.06
CA MET A 150 -0.21 -15.78 -1.23
C MET A 150 0.02 -14.32 -1.64
N ASN A 151 -1.01 -13.49 -1.53
CA ASN A 151 -0.87 -12.04 -1.73
C ASN A 151 0.18 -11.44 -0.79
N ARG A 152 0.16 -11.79 0.50
CA ARG A 152 1.13 -11.27 1.48
C ARG A 152 2.55 -11.74 1.18
N LYS A 153 2.75 -12.97 0.72
CA LYS A 153 4.07 -13.47 0.33
C LYS A 153 4.65 -12.69 -0.83
N ILE A 154 3.89 -12.53 -1.91
CA ILE A 154 4.32 -11.77 -3.10
C ILE A 154 4.55 -10.29 -2.75
N LYS A 155 3.69 -9.71 -1.92
CA LYS A 155 3.83 -8.36 -1.39
C LYS A 155 5.12 -8.19 -0.58
N MET A 156 5.42 -9.12 0.34
CA MET A 156 6.53 -8.99 1.29
C MET A 156 7.86 -9.41 0.69
N LEU A 157 7.89 -10.40 -0.20
CA LEU A 157 9.11 -11.01 -0.74
C LEU A 157 9.35 -10.77 -2.24
N PRO A 158 9.22 -9.53 -2.77
CA PRO A 158 9.39 -9.33 -4.21
C PRO A 158 10.77 -9.69 -4.72
N HIS A 159 11.82 -9.61 -3.87
CA HIS A 159 13.18 -9.97 -4.27
C HIS A 159 13.34 -11.43 -4.69
N LYS A 160 12.39 -12.31 -4.31
CA LYS A 160 12.36 -13.72 -4.77
C LYS A 160 11.76 -13.90 -6.16
N TYR A 161 11.02 -12.91 -6.66
CA TYR A 161 10.28 -12.99 -7.93
C TYR A 161 10.77 -11.98 -8.98
N LEU A 162 11.36 -10.87 -8.52
CA LEU A 162 11.73 -9.72 -9.34
C LEU A 162 13.24 -9.43 -9.24
N CYS A 163 14.07 -10.48 -9.15
CA CYS A 163 15.53 -10.35 -8.99
C CYS A 163 16.23 -9.67 -10.18
N ASP A 164 15.60 -9.63 -11.35
CA ASP A 164 16.11 -8.97 -12.56
C ASP A 164 15.83 -7.44 -12.60
N TYR A 165 15.19 -6.90 -11.55
CA TYR A 165 14.85 -5.49 -11.41
C TYR A 165 15.65 -4.86 -10.27
N ASP A 166 16.11 -3.62 -10.47
CA ASP A 166 16.80 -2.84 -9.45
C ASP A 166 15.82 -2.31 -8.39
N TYR A 167 14.61 -1.94 -8.83
CA TYR A 167 13.57 -1.36 -8.01
C TYR A 167 12.22 -2.04 -8.23
N SER A 168 11.45 -2.20 -7.15
CA SER A 168 10.03 -2.54 -7.26
C SER A 168 9.14 -1.58 -6.49
N LEU A 169 7.96 -1.31 -7.05
CA LEU A 169 6.86 -0.63 -6.40
C LEU A 169 5.65 -1.57 -6.34
N TYR A 170 5.32 -2.01 -5.14
CA TYR A 170 4.08 -2.75 -4.88
C TYR A 170 2.91 -1.79 -4.75
N VAL A 171 1.77 -2.15 -5.32
CA VAL A 171 0.47 -1.51 -5.08
C VAL A 171 -0.58 -2.56 -4.73
N ASP A 172 -1.37 -2.34 -3.67
CA ASP A 172 -2.55 -3.20 -3.41
C ASP A 172 -3.51 -3.14 -4.62
N GLY A 173 -4.25 -4.23 -4.88
CA GLY A 173 -5.10 -4.37 -6.06
C GLY A 173 -6.22 -3.33 -6.21
N LEU A 174 -6.53 -2.57 -5.15
CA LEU A 174 -7.49 -1.47 -5.16
C LEU A 174 -6.86 -0.09 -5.44
N ILE A 175 -5.57 -0.01 -5.73
CA ILE A 175 -4.90 1.25 -6.02
C ILE A 175 -4.80 1.47 -7.52
N GLU A 176 -5.32 2.61 -7.97
CA GLU A 176 -5.15 3.12 -9.32
C GLU A 176 -3.89 3.98 -9.38
N ILE A 177 -3.04 3.74 -10.37
CA ILE A 177 -1.82 4.52 -10.63
C ILE A 177 -2.15 5.61 -11.64
N VAL A 178 -1.87 6.86 -11.28
CA VAL A 178 -2.28 8.03 -12.08
C VAL A 178 -1.12 8.65 -12.86
N GLY A 179 0.10 8.58 -12.34
CA GLY A 179 1.27 9.18 -12.98
C GLY A 179 2.50 8.29 -12.95
N ALA A 180 3.59 8.83 -13.47
CA ALA A 180 4.92 8.21 -13.52
C ALA A 180 5.40 7.78 -12.13
N ILE A 181 6.14 6.69 -12.08
CA ILE A 181 6.63 6.07 -10.84
C ILE A 181 8.10 6.44 -10.60
N SER A 182 8.89 6.65 -11.65
CA SER A 182 10.31 7.04 -11.51
C SER A 182 10.52 8.23 -10.57
N PRO A 183 9.72 9.31 -10.57
CA PRO A 183 9.91 10.42 -9.64
C PRO A 183 9.88 9.99 -8.16
N MET A 184 9.10 8.98 -7.80
CA MET A 184 9.06 8.48 -6.41
C MET A 184 10.32 7.71 -6.04
N ILE A 185 10.91 6.99 -7.00
CA ILE A 185 12.17 6.26 -6.80
C ILE A 185 13.34 7.26 -6.76
N GLU A 186 13.30 8.30 -7.60
CA GLU A 186 14.25 9.41 -7.57
C GLU A 186 14.20 10.14 -6.23
N GLU A 187 13.00 10.46 -5.72
CA GLU A 187 12.85 11.08 -4.39
C GLU A 187 13.29 10.15 -3.24
N MET A 188 13.14 8.83 -3.40
CA MET A 188 13.66 7.84 -2.45
C MET A 188 15.20 7.83 -2.44
N GLY A 189 15.89 8.16 -3.53
CA GLY A 189 17.34 8.29 -3.58
C GLY A 189 18.10 7.06 -3.06
N ASP A 190 18.94 7.28 -2.04
CA ASP A 190 19.82 6.24 -1.46
C ASP A 190 19.08 5.29 -0.49
N TYR A 191 17.83 5.59 -0.13
CA TYR A 191 17.06 4.80 0.82
C TYR A 191 16.63 3.47 0.19
N GLY A 192 16.71 2.39 0.95
CA GLY A 192 16.43 1.05 0.43
C GLY A 192 14.94 0.67 0.43
N PHE A 193 14.13 1.32 1.27
CA PHE A 193 12.72 0.97 1.49
C PHE A 193 11.87 2.23 1.62
N GLY A 194 10.79 2.33 0.84
CA GLY A 194 9.84 3.44 0.84
C GLY A 194 8.43 3.00 1.25
N VAL A 195 7.79 3.75 2.14
CA VAL A 195 6.43 3.47 2.65
C VAL A 195 5.73 4.76 3.12
N HIS A 196 4.40 4.74 3.21
CA HIS A 196 3.63 5.82 3.85
C HIS A 196 3.47 5.57 5.35
N PHE A 197 3.41 6.64 6.15
CA PHE A 197 2.84 6.53 7.47
C PHE A 197 1.32 6.38 7.39
N HIS A 198 0.76 5.74 8.41
CA HIS A 198 -0.68 5.59 8.55
C HIS A 198 -1.31 6.91 9.01
N ASN A 199 -2.30 7.39 8.26
CA ASN A 199 -2.85 8.74 8.40
C ASN A 199 -3.73 9.02 9.62
N GLN A 200 -4.04 7.98 10.42
CA GLN A 200 -4.91 8.11 11.59
C GLN A 200 -4.29 7.56 12.88
N ARG A 201 -3.20 6.79 12.81
CA ARG A 201 -2.68 6.01 13.95
C ARG A 201 -1.18 5.84 13.82
N ASP A 202 -0.49 5.72 14.95
CA ASP A 202 0.96 5.50 15.08
C ASP A 202 1.30 4.27 15.95
N CYS A 203 0.30 3.51 16.38
CA CYS A 203 0.43 2.45 17.37
C CYS A 203 -0.30 1.17 16.95
N ILE A 204 0.38 0.02 16.97
CA ILE A 204 -0.22 -1.27 16.62
C ILE A 204 -1.27 -1.73 17.64
N TYR A 205 -1.12 -1.32 18.91
CA TYR A 205 -2.08 -1.66 19.96
C TYR A 205 -3.42 -0.93 19.74
N ASP A 206 -3.36 0.32 19.27
CA ASP A 206 -4.54 1.09 18.85
C ASP A 206 -5.10 0.58 17.51
N GLU A 207 -4.24 0.11 16.60
CA GLU A 207 -4.68 -0.51 15.34
C GLU A 207 -5.50 -1.79 15.59
N ALA A 208 -5.13 -2.62 16.57
CA ALA A 208 -5.89 -3.83 16.89
C ALA A 208 -7.34 -3.55 17.32
N VAL A 209 -7.58 -2.39 17.93
CA VAL A 209 -8.91 -1.93 18.26
C VAL A 209 -9.74 -1.70 16.98
N MET A 210 -9.13 -1.11 15.95
CA MET A 210 -9.76 -0.89 14.65
C MET A 210 -9.93 -2.19 13.85
N ILE A 211 -8.97 -3.10 13.93
CA ILE A 211 -9.06 -4.44 13.33
C ILE A 211 -10.25 -5.22 13.91
N LYS A 212 -10.43 -5.19 15.23
CA LYS A 212 -11.57 -5.80 15.92
C LYS A 212 -12.89 -5.25 15.42
N TYR A 213 -13.02 -3.93 15.40
CA TYR A 213 -14.25 -3.28 14.97
C TYR A 213 -14.57 -3.60 13.50
N ALA A 214 -13.58 -3.51 12.62
CA ALA A 214 -13.74 -3.77 11.19
C ALA A 214 -13.83 -5.26 10.85
N LYS A 215 -13.73 -6.17 11.84
CA LYS A 215 -13.74 -7.63 11.67
C LYS A 215 -12.73 -8.10 10.62
N LYS A 216 -11.55 -7.49 10.59
CA LYS A 216 -10.53 -7.69 9.54
C LYS A 216 -9.53 -8.82 9.83
N ALA A 217 -9.54 -9.39 11.03
CA ALA A 217 -8.70 -10.52 11.42
C ALA A 217 -9.32 -11.27 12.60
N ASN A 218 -8.83 -12.48 12.87
CA ASN A 218 -9.17 -13.25 14.05
C ASN A 218 -8.58 -12.59 15.31
N MET A 219 -9.45 -12.15 16.24
CA MET A 219 -9.01 -11.43 17.42
C MET A 219 -8.30 -12.29 18.47
N SER A 220 -8.48 -13.61 18.47
CA SER A 220 -7.70 -14.47 19.37
C SER A 220 -6.24 -14.50 18.97
N GLU A 221 -5.96 -14.58 17.67
CA GLU A 221 -4.60 -14.56 17.11
C GLU A 221 -3.95 -13.18 17.27
N VAL A 222 -4.69 -12.10 16.98
CA VAL A 222 -4.20 -10.73 17.20
C VAL A 222 -3.83 -10.50 18.67
N LYS A 223 -4.64 -11.01 19.61
CA LYS A 223 -4.34 -10.90 21.04
C LYS A 223 -3.03 -11.61 21.39
N VAL A 224 -2.86 -12.86 20.97
CA VAL A 224 -1.61 -13.62 21.22
C VAL A 224 -0.40 -12.90 20.63
N GLN A 225 -0.51 -12.42 19.39
CA GLN A 225 0.56 -11.65 18.73
C GLN A 225 0.97 -10.43 19.54
N LEU A 226 0.01 -9.59 19.94
CA LEU A 226 0.29 -8.35 20.65
C LEU A 226 0.74 -8.56 22.10
N ASP A 227 0.25 -9.60 22.76
CA ASP A 227 0.71 -9.96 24.10
C ASP A 227 2.18 -10.40 24.04
N ASN A 228 2.56 -11.24 23.07
CA ASN A 228 3.96 -11.62 22.86
C ASN A 228 4.85 -10.41 22.54
N TYR A 229 4.39 -9.48 21.68
CA TYR A 229 5.15 -8.26 21.38
C TYR A 229 5.34 -7.39 22.62
N ARG A 230 4.32 -7.29 23.48
CA ARG A 230 4.40 -6.54 24.74
C ARG A 230 5.36 -7.20 25.73
N GLU A 231 5.32 -8.52 25.85
CA GLU A 231 6.24 -9.29 26.71
C GLU A 231 7.69 -9.15 26.29
N GLU A 232 7.95 -9.05 24.98
CA GLU A 232 9.29 -8.78 24.46
C GLU A 232 9.73 -7.32 24.62
N GLY A 233 8.82 -6.41 24.95
CA GLY A 233 9.11 -5.00 25.20
C GLY A 233 8.91 -4.06 24.00
N PHE A 234 8.14 -4.46 22.98
CA PHE A 234 7.82 -3.59 21.85
C PHE A 234 7.00 -2.37 22.31
N PRO A 235 7.47 -1.13 22.07
CA PRO A 235 6.86 0.06 22.65
C PRO A 235 5.55 0.47 21.96
N SER A 236 4.65 1.08 22.72
CA SER A 236 3.51 1.82 22.16
C SER A 236 3.99 3.05 21.37
N HIS A 237 3.21 3.47 20.37
CA HIS A 237 3.52 4.65 19.53
C HIS A 237 4.90 4.61 18.86
N PHE A 238 5.39 3.42 18.50
CA PHE A 238 6.64 3.26 17.75
C PHE A 238 6.58 3.88 16.34
N GLY A 239 5.39 4.10 15.81
CA GLY A 239 5.11 4.43 14.42
C GLY A 239 4.31 3.33 13.75
N LEU A 240 3.42 3.71 12.83
CA LEU A 240 2.57 2.78 12.09
C LEU A 240 2.57 3.13 10.61
N TYR A 241 2.77 2.12 9.78
CA TYR A 241 2.90 2.28 8.33
C TYR A 241 1.61 1.87 7.60
N GLU A 242 1.35 2.53 6.47
CA GLU A 242 0.29 2.14 5.55
C GLU A 242 0.90 1.33 4.40
N ASN A 243 0.87 0.01 4.54
CA ASN A 243 1.55 -0.92 3.65
C ASN A 243 0.91 -1.06 2.26
N THR A 244 0.08 -0.12 1.83
CA THR A 244 -0.67 -0.22 0.59
C THR A 244 0.18 0.06 -0.65
N ILE A 245 1.24 0.86 -0.49
CA ILE A 245 2.26 1.11 -1.50
C ILE A 245 3.63 0.93 -0.85
N LEU A 246 4.51 0.17 -1.49
CA LEU A 246 5.85 -0.12 -0.95
C LEU A 246 6.88 -0.02 -2.07
N ILE A 247 7.92 0.80 -1.89
CA ILE A 247 9.07 0.88 -2.81
C ILE A 247 10.24 0.12 -2.20
N ARG A 248 10.97 -0.66 -3.00
CA ARG A 248 12.14 -1.41 -2.56
C ARG A 248 13.25 -1.36 -3.58
N LYS A 249 14.48 -1.24 -3.09
CA LYS A 249 15.72 -1.45 -3.84
C LYS A 249 16.17 -2.90 -3.66
N HIS A 250 16.21 -3.68 -4.74
CA HIS A 250 16.42 -5.14 -4.67
C HIS A 250 17.87 -5.56 -4.40
N HIS A 251 18.82 -4.67 -4.67
CA HIS A 251 20.24 -4.91 -4.37
C HIS A 251 20.63 -4.50 -2.95
N ASP A 252 19.70 -3.92 -2.18
CA ASP A 252 19.93 -3.65 -0.76
C ASP A 252 19.65 -4.92 0.07
N MET A 253 20.73 -5.58 0.49
CA MET A 253 20.65 -6.81 1.29
C MET A 253 20.03 -6.59 2.68
N SER A 254 20.10 -5.37 3.23
CA SER A 254 19.46 -5.06 4.52
C SER A 254 17.94 -5.07 4.38
N VAL A 255 17.43 -4.52 3.28
CA VAL A 255 16.00 -4.51 2.94
C VAL A 255 15.51 -5.92 2.64
N CYS A 256 16.27 -6.71 1.88
CA CYS A 256 15.91 -8.11 1.60
C CYS A 256 15.76 -8.93 2.89
N LYS A 257 16.69 -8.78 3.84
CA LYS A 257 16.62 -9.43 5.16
C LYS A 257 15.45 -8.94 6.01
N LEU A 258 15.15 -7.64 5.96
CA LEU A 258 13.97 -7.07 6.63
C LEU A 258 12.68 -7.70 6.07
N MET A 259 12.57 -7.80 4.74
CA MET A 259 11.43 -8.39 4.05
C MET A 259 11.25 -9.89 4.38
N GLU A 260 12.34 -10.64 4.46
CA GLU A 260 12.34 -12.05 4.90
C GLU A 260 11.88 -12.18 6.35
N SER A 261 12.44 -11.37 7.25
CA SER A 261 12.03 -11.33 8.66
C SER A 261 10.56 -10.94 8.81
N TRP A 262 10.05 -10.05 7.95
CA TRP A 262 8.66 -9.63 7.95
C TRP A 262 7.72 -10.76 7.54
N TRP A 263 8.07 -11.52 6.51
CA TRP A 263 7.30 -12.69 6.10
C TRP A 263 7.31 -13.79 7.17
N ASP A 264 8.47 -14.11 7.74
CA ASP A 264 8.60 -15.13 8.77
C ASP A 264 7.79 -14.76 10.02
N GLU A 265 7.77 -13.48 10.39
CA GLU A 265 6.95 -12.99 11.49
C GLU A 265 5.45 -13.05 11.17
N TYR A 266 5.05 -12.68 9.95
CA TYR A 266 3.65 -12.80 9.52
C TYR A 266 3.17 -14.26 9.54
N LEU A 267 4.03 -15.24 9.23
CA LEU A 267 3.65 -16.66 9.28
C LEU A 267 3.35 -17.16 10.70
N LYS A 268 3.94 -16.56 11.74
CA LYS A 268 3.62 -16.90 13.14
C LYS A 268 2.21 -16.44 13.51
N TYR A 269 1.78 -15.30 12.97
CA TYR A 269 0.49 -14.68 13.23
C TYR A 269 -0.10 -14.12 11.93
N PRO A 270 -0.81 -14.93 11.12
CA PRO A 270 -1.31 -14.53 9.79
C PRO A 270 -2.53 -13.59 9.87
N THR A 271 -2.44 -12.54 10.67
CA THR A 271 -3.49 -11.57 11.00
C THR A 271 -3.47 -10.39 10.01
N ARG A 272 -2.69 -9.35 10.29
CA ARG A 272 -2.55 -8.13 9.48
C ARG A 272 -1.07 -7.77 9.37
N ASP A 273 -0.64 -7.53 8.15
CA ASP A 273 0.72 -7.13 7.79
C ASP A 273 1.14 -5.80 8.45
N GLN A 274 0.17 -4.93 8.74
CA GLN A 274 0.36 -3.66 9.45
C GLN A 274 0.75 -3.82 10.93
N LEU A 275 0.49 -4.97 11.56
CA LEU A 275 0.91 -5.24 12.94
C LEU A 275 2.35 -5.74 13.03
N SER A 276 2.79 -6.56 12.06
CA SER A 276 4.11 -7.19 12.11
C SER A 276 5.23 -6.30 11.60
N LEU A 277 5.01 -5.41 10.61
CA LEU A 277 6.09 -4.59 10.05
C LEU A 277 6.78 -3.68 11.09
N PRO A 278 6.03 -2.88 11.90
CA PRO A 278 6.67 -2.04 12.92
C PRO A 278 7.45 -2.85 13.95
N TYR A 279 6.90 -4.01 14.35
CA TYR A 279 7.55 -4.91 15.29
C TYR A 279 8.86 -5.48 14.72
N VAL A 280 8.87 -5.92 13.46
CA VAL A 280 10.08 -6.48 12.83
C VAL A 280 11.17 -5.41 12.65
N ILE A 281 10.79 -4.18 12.28
CA ILE A 281 11.72 -3.04 12.23
C ILE A 281 12.38 -2.83 13.59
N TRP A 282 11.59 -2.82 14.68
CA TRP A 282 12.11 -2.72 16.04
C TRP A 282 12.97 -3.91 16.44
N LYS A 283 12.48 -5.13 16.23
CA LYS A 283 13.12 -6.38 16.68
C LYS A 283 14.48 -6.60 16.02
N THR A 284 14.61 -6.20 14.76
CA THR A 284 15.85 -6.33 13.97
C THR A 284 16.77 -5.12 14.12
N ASN A 285 16.36 -4.08 14.87
CA ASN A 285 17.02 -2.78 14.93
C ASN A 285 17.27 -2.20 13.53
N PHE A 286 16.31 -2.33 12.62
CA PHE A 286 16.42 -1.76 11.30
C PHE A 286 16.45 -0.22 11.39
N PRO A 287 17.44 0.46 10.80
CA PRO A 287 17.58 1.91 10.93
C PRO A 287 16.37 2.64 10.32
N LYS A 288 15.65 3.43 11.12
CA LYS A 288 14.47 4.18 10.64
C LYS A 288 14.87 5.23 9.62
N GLU A 289 16.06 5.78 9.76
CA GLU A 289 16.72 6.68 8.82
C GLU A 289 17.03 6.02 7.45
N SER A 290 16.89 4.71 7.32
CA SER A 290 16.98 3.99 6.04
C SER A 290 15.61 3.74 5.39
N ILE A 291 14.53 4.19 6.03
CA ILE A 291 13.16 4.11 5.52
C ILE A 291 12.76 5.49 4.97
N TYR A 292 12.44 5.54 3.69
CA TYR A 292 11.90 6.71 3.05
C TYR A 292 10.39 6.83 3.28
N ILE A 293 9.96 7.91 3.94
CA ILE A 293 8.56 8.19 4.19
C ILE A 293 7.99 9.02 3.04
N MET A 294 7.18 8.36 2.21
CA MET A 294 6.54 8.95 1.03
C MET A 294 5.43 9.97 1.37
N GLY A 295 5.03 10.04 2.65
CA GLY A 295 3.98 10.91 3.15
C GLY A 295 3.20 10.25 4.29
N ASP A 296 2.26 11.00 4.86
CA ASP A 296 1.43 10.58 5.99
C ASP A 296 0.00 10.23 5.59
N ASN A 297 -0.38 10.38 4.32
CA ASN A 297 -1.70 10.08 3.82
C ASN A 297 -1.68 9.71 2.33
N ILE A 298 -1.82 8.42 2.03
CA ILE A 298 -1.88 7.91 0.66
C ILE A 298 -2.96 8.60 -0.20
N ASN A 299 -4.09 8.98 0.40
CA ASN A 299 -5.21 9.60 -0.31
C ASN A 299 -4.91 11.04 -0.76
N ARG A 300 -3.76 11.59 -0.34
CA ARG A 300 -3.26 12.90 -0.73
C ARG A 300 -2.00 12.80 -1.59
N ASN A 301 -1.56 11.59 -1.93
CA ASN A 301 -0.55 11.40 -2.95
C ASN A 301 -1.23 11.44 -4.33
N PRO A 302 -0.99 12.48 -5.15
CA PRO A 302 -1.67 12.64 -6.42
C PRO A 302 -1.25 11.61 -7.48
N ARG A 303 -0.22 10.80 -7.22
CA ARG A 303 0.18 9.70 -8.12
C ARG A 303 -0.72 8.48 -7.99
N PHE A 304 -1.60 8.43 -7.00
CA PHE A 304 -2.46 7.26 -6.74
C PHE A 304 -3.89 7.65 -6.37
N ASN A 305 -4.85 6.83 -6.76
CA ASN A 305 -6.21 6.89 -6.24
C ASN A 305 -6.58 5.57 -5.57
N ARG A 306 -7.38 5.65 -4.51
CA ARG A 306 -7.94 4.46 -3.84
C ARG A 306 -9.31 4.15 -4.45
N GLY A 307 -9.43 2.98 -5.08
CA GLY A 307 -10.68 2.48 -5.63
C GLY A 307 -11.79 2.38 -4.59
N LEU A 308 -13.03 2.59 -5.02
CA LEU A 308 -14.22 2.47 -4.18
C LEU A 308 -14.49 0.97 -3.92
N LYS A 309 -14.44 0.58 -2.62
CA LYS A 309 -14.70 -0.74 -1.98
C LYS A 309 -14.86 -2.01 -2.85
N HIS A 310 -14.24 -3.09 -2.38
CA HIS A 310 -14.49 -4.49 -2.74
C HIS A 310 -16.00 -4.80 -2.87
N GLU A 311 -16.44 -5.26 -4.04
CA GLU A 311 -17.78 -5.82 -4.24
C GLU A 311 -17.94 -7.23 -3.65
N GLY A 312 -16.86 -7.83 -3.12
CA GLY A 312 -16.80 -9.20 -2.61
C GLY A 312 -17.40 -9.46 -1.23
N GLN A 313 -18.18 -8.52 -0.67
CA GLN A 313 -19.01 -8.79 0.52
C GLN A 313 -20.47 -8.51 0.17
N LYS A 314 -21.08 -9.48 -0.53
CA LYS A 314 -22.53 -9.72 -0.48
C LYS A 314 -22.77 -11.04 0.24
#